data_AF-A0A8S3SK19-F1
#
_entry.id   AF-A0A8S3SK19-F1
#
_cell.length_a   1.000
_cell.length_b   1.000
_cell.length_c   1.000
_cell.angle_alpha   90.00
_cell.angle_beta   90.00
_cell.angle_gamma   90.00
#
_symmetry.space_group_name_H-M   'P 1'
#
loop_
_entity.id
_entity.type
_entity.pdbx_description
1 polymer ?
#
loop_
_entity_poly.entity_id
_entity_poly.type
_entity_poly.pdbx_seq_one_letter_code
_entity_poly.pdbx_strand_id
1 'polypeptide(L)'
;MCQSTAAQFPNAVQGRRLIHSPFINTHYMFNDEKILIRGSPSYMLGSNQDLQPFANQEIIDKSIDMPLPDLYPVEPTIDMIKEHFYNDSTCNGFKLPYAFNRPHTLFMQNSDHWNNVDRQCRSLMFCFAYATARARERFGEDVVKLPEPVSVQCVNMDQTTLNFTCFQLNTLDINTEGGIKNFVWFDTGNQIFKKILPQPWKEDEYFHKKRYGEFESTPLDKMLALVLNGLPETANL
;
A
#
# COMPACT_ATOMS: atom_id res chain seq x y z
N MET A 1 1.85 -11.85 16.63
CA MET A 1 1.49 -12.84 15.59
C MET A 1 2.62 -12.98 14.55
N CYS A 2 2.95 -11.95 13.75
CA CYS A 2 4.06 -12.09 12.78
C CYS A 2 5.47 -12.16 13.42
N GLN A 3 5.63 -11.60 14.62
CA GLN A 3 6.86 -11.78 15.42
C GLN A 3 6.91 -13.12 16.17
N SER A 4 5.79 -13.83 16.35
CA SER A 4 5.82 -15.18 16.96
C SER A 4 6.18 -16.26 15.92
N THR A 5 5.94 -15.99 14.63
CA THR A 5 6.49 -16.75 13.49
C THR A 5 7.97 -16.44 13.21
N ALA A 6 8.58 -15.50 13.94
CA ALA A 6 10.02 -15.20 13.89
C ALA A 6 10.92 -16.44 14.04
N ALA A 7 10.50 -17.38 14.90
CA ALA A 7 11.23 -18.62 15.13
C ALA A 7 11.20 -19.55 13.90
N GLN A 8 10.14 -19.47 13.08
CA GLN A 8 9.99 -20.25 11.86
C GLN A 8 10.66 -19.57 10.66
N PHE A 9 10.80 -18.24 10.68
CA PHE A 9 11.42 -17.46 9.61
C PHE A 9 12.47 -16.47 10.16
N PRO A 10 13.66 -16.95 10.59
CA PRO A 10 14.70 -16.10 11.18
C PRO A 10 15.13 -14.95 10.26
N ASN A 11 15.13 -15.19 8.95
CA ASN A 11 15.48 -14.20 7.91
C ASN A 11 14.50 -13.02 7.89
N ALA A 12 13.21 -13.24 8.19
CA ALA A 12 12.20 -12.18 8.29
C ALA A 12 12.55 -11.17 9.39
N VAL A 13 13.12 -11.66 10.49
CA VAL A 13 13.42 -10.89 11.70
C VAL A 13 14.71 -10.08 11.53
N GLN A 14 15.69 -10.65 10.83
CA GLN A 14 16.98 -9.98 10.64
C GLN A 14 16.92 -8.89 9.57
N GLY A 15 16.19 -9.11 8.48
CA GLY A 15 16.13 -8.21 7.32
C GLY A 15 15.01 -7.15 7.35
N ARG A 16 14.16 -7.13 8.39
CA ARG A 16 12.99 -6.24 8.44
C ARG A 16 12.83 -5.52 9.77
N ARG A 17 12.24 -4.33 9.74
CA ARG A 17 11.90 -3.53 10.93
C ARG A 17 10.51 -2.94 10.78
N LEU A 18 9.70 -3.04 11.83
CA LEU A 18 8.44 -2.32 11.89
C LEU A 18 8.71 -0.90 12.37
N ILE A 19 8.29 0.07 11.57
CA ILE A 19 8.52 1.49 11.78
C ILE A 19 7.17 2.15 11.98
N HIS A 20 7.03 2.92 13.05
CA HIS A 20 5.79 3.63 13.37
C HIS A 20 5.74 4.97 12.66
N SER A 21 4.63 5.23 11.97
CA SER A 21 4.30 6.53 11.37
C SER A 21 5.43 7.23 10.58
N PRO A 22 6.16 6.55 9.67
CA PRO A 22 7.15 7.24 8.83
C PRO A 22 6.45 8.26 7.92
N PHE A 23 6.94 9.49 7.88
CA PHE A 23 6.37 10.54 7.03
C PHE A 23 6.85 10.40 5.58
N ILE A 24 5.93 10.50 4.63
CA ILE A 24 6.22 10.54 3.19
C ILE A 24 5.81 11.91 2.64
N ASN A 25 6.66 12.47 1.78
CA ASN A 25 6.33 13.59 0.92
C ASN A 25 6.89 13.30 -0.46
N THR A 26 6.06 13.32 -1.49
CA THR A 26 6.52 13.19 -2.87
C THR A 26 5.50 13.83 -3.79
N HIS A 27 5.90 14.07 -5.03
CA HIS A 27 5.00 14.61 -6.04
C HIS A 27 5.12 13.82 -7.35
N TYR A 28 4.16 14.04 -8.24
CA TYR A 28 4.25 13.66 -9.65
C TYR A 28 3.60 14.74 -10.50
N MET A 29 3.86 14.72 -11.81
CA MET A 29 3.23 15.64 -12.75
C MET A 29 2.00 14.99 -13.35
N PHE A 30 0.89 15.73 -13.39
CA PHE A 30 -0.38 15.33 -14.00
C PHE A 30 -0.97 16.53 -14.74
N ASN A 31 -1.12 16.45 -16.06
CA ASN A 31 -1.63 17.53 -16.92
C ASN A 31 -0.96 18.89 -16.64
N ASP A 32 0.38 18.91 -16.63
CA ASP A 32 1.22 20.09 -16.31
C ASP A 32 1.05 20.66 -14.88
N GLU A 33 0.21 20.05 -14.05
CA GLU A 33 0.08 20.37 -12.63
C GLU A 33 0.90 19.40 -11.76
N LYS A 34 1.37 19.90 -10.62
CA LYS A 34 2.14 19.11 -9.67
C LYS A 34 1.19 18.58 -8.59
N ILE A 35 1.04 17.26 -8.55
CA ILE A 35 0.21 16.59 -7.54
C ILE A 35 1.10 16.12 -6.40
N LEU A 36 0.88 16.68 -5.21
CA LEU A 36 1.63 16.34 -4.01
C LEU A 36 0.90 15.26 -3.19
N ILE A 37 1.62 14.23 -2.79
CA ILE A 37 1.14 13.21 -1.86
C ILE A 37 2.00 13.29 -0.59
N ARG A 38 1.34 13.64 0.52
CA ARG A 38 1.98 13.79 1.83
C ARG A 38 1.18 13.09 2.93
N GLY A 39 1.86 12.50 3.90
CA GLY A 39 1.21 11.88 5.05
C GLY A 39 2.06 10.81 5.72
N SER A 40 1.45 10.00 6.58
CA SER A 40 2.09 8.84 7.20
C SER A 40 1.13 7.65 7.23
N PRO A 41 1.58 6.44 6.84
CA PRO A 41 0.86 5.23 7.21
C PRO A 41 0.95 5.01 8.73
N SER A 42 0.09 4.18 9.30
CA SER A 42 0.19 3.88 10.75
C SER A 42 1.50 3.16 11.08
N TYR A 43 1.86 2.18 10.25
CA TYR A 43 3.15 1.51 10.32
C TYR A 43 3.68 1.21 8.92
N MET A 44 4.99 0.99 8.84
CA MET A 44 5.66 0.45 7.67
C MET A 44 6.56 -0.70 8.12
N LEU A 45 6.44 -1.85 7.49
CA LEU A 45 7.49 -2.86 7.51
C LEU A 45 8.56 -2.40 6.51
N GLY A 46 9.69 -1.92 7.02
CA GLY A 46 10.86 -1.59 6.25
C GLY A 46 11.76 -2.80 6.05
N SER A 47 12.43 -2.89 4.91
CA SER A 47 13.36 -3.97 4.57
C SER A 47 14.73 -3.43 4.16
N ASN A 48 15.74 -4.30 4.25
CA ASN A 48 17.06 -4.09 3.67
C ASN A 48 17.16 -4.46 2.18
N GLN A 49 16.08 -4.98 1.58
CA GLN A 49 15.99 -5.30 0.15
C GLN A 49 14.67 -4.79 -0.44
N ASP A 50 14.68 -4.48 -1.73
CA ASP A 50 13.47 -4.10 -2.46
C ASP A 50 12.65 -5.35 -2.80
N LEU A 51 11.32 -5.22 -2.81
CA LEU A 51 10.45 -6.28 -3.27
C LEU A 51 10.66 -6.54 -4.77
N GLN A 52 10.58 -7.81 -5.16
CA GLN A 52 10.61 -8.18 -6.57
C GLN A 52 9.34 -7.69 -7.29
N PRO A 53 9.42 -7.44 -8.61
CA PRO A 53 8.23 -7.17 -9.43
C PRO A 53 7.19 -8.29 -9.31
N PHE A 54 5.92 -7.92 -9.19
CA PHE A 54 4.79 -8.85 -9.21
C PHE A 54 4.45 -9.32 -10.63
N ALA A 55 4.61 -8.44 -11.62
CA ALA A 55 4.45 -8.72 -13.04
C ALA A 55 5.81 -8.67 -13.76
N ASN A 56 6.03 -9.61 -14.67
CA ASN A 56 7.23 -9.68 -15.49
C ASN A 56 7.20 -8.67 -16.65
N GLN A 57 8.34 -8.52 -17.34
CA GLN A 57 8.48 -7.56 -18.44
C GLN A 57 7.46 -7.79 -19.57
N GLU A 58 7.13 -9.04 -19.90
CA GLU A 58 6.16 -9.36 -20.95
C GLU A 58 4.77 -8.78 -20.65
N ILE A 59 4.31 -8.86 -19.40
CA ILE A 59 3.03 -8.28 -18.98
C ILE A 59 3.11 -6.75 -18.98
N ILE A 60 4.24 -6.18 -18.56
CA ILE A 60 4.48 -4.73 -18.58
C ILE A 60 4.39 -4.19 -20.01
N ASP A 61 5.04 -4.85 -20.98
CA ASP A 61 5.06 -4.39 -22.37
C ASP A 61 3.66 -4.42 -23.00
N LYS A 62 2.85 -5.43 -22.65
CA LYS A 62 1.44 -5.55 -23.07
C LYS A 62 0.52 -4.46 -22.49
N SER A 63 0.95 -3.72 -21.47
CA SER A 63 0.14 -2.67 -20.86
C SER A 63 -0.04 -1.43 -21.73
N ILE A 64 0.81 -1.25 -22.74
CA ILE A 64 0.76 -0.12 -23.67
C ILE A 64 -0.63 -0.03 -24.32
N ASP A 65 -1.17 -1.18 -24.71
CA ASP A 65 -2.45 -1.28 -25.43
C ASP A 65 -3.69 -1.27 -24.51
N MET A 66 -3.51 -1.26 -23.18
CA MET A 66 -4.63 -1.23 -22.24
C MET A 66 -5.20 0.18 -22.11
N PRO A 67 -6.46 0.47 -22.45
CA PRO A 67 -7.01 1.81 -22.27
C PRO A 67 -7.24 2.14 -20.79
N LEU A 68 -7.07 3.41 -20.42
CA LEU A 68 -7.53 3.92 -19.12
C LEU A 68 -9.00 4.39 -19.25
N PRO A 69 -9.82 4.22 -18.20
CA PRO A 69 -11.20 4.69 -18.22
C PRO A 69 -11.23 6.23 -18.29
N ASP A 70 -12.12 6.75 -19.14
CA ASP A 70 -12.47 8.17 -19.16
C ASP A 70 -13.46 8.48 -18.04
N LEU A 71 -13.14 9.47 -17.22
CA LEU A 71 -13.96 9.92 -16.09
C LEU A 71 -14.81 11.15 -16.42
N TYR A 72 -14.78 11.64 -17.67
CA TYR A 72 -15.55 12.82 -18.08
C TYR A 72 -17.04 12.72 -17.66
N PRO A 73 -17.63 13.79 -17.07
CA PRO A 73 -17.08 15.14 -16.88
C PRO A 73 -16.33 15.36 -15.55
N VAL A 74 -16.09 14.32 -14.76
CA VAL A 74 -15.43 14.44 -13.45
C VAL A 74 -13.93 14.64 -13.64
N GLU A 75 -13.40 15.72 -13.06
CA GLU A 75 -11.97 15.97 -13.06
C GLU A 75 -11.26 15.01 -12.08
N PRO A 76 -10.17 14.34 -12.47
CA PRO A 76 -9.43 13.43 -11.59
C PRO A 76 -8.89 14.05 -10.29
N THR A 77 -8.81 15.39 -10.23
CA THR A 77 -8.29 16.18 -9.11
C THR A 77 -9.40 16.80 -8.25
N ILE A 78 -10.68 16.51 -8.50
CA ILE A 78 -11.84 17.22 -7.90
C ILE A 78 -11.82 17.30 -6.36
N ASP A 79 -11.39 16.23 -5.68
CA ASP A 79 -11.36 16.15 -4.21
C ASP A 79 -9.98 16.53 -3.61
N MET A 80 -9.05 17.04 -4.44
CA MET A 80 -7.72 17.46 -3.99
C MET A 80 -7.73 18.90 -3.47
N ILE A 81 -6.89 19.17 -2.47
CA ILE A 81 -6.71 20.53 -1.94
C ILE A 81 -5.77 21.30 -2.88
N LYS A 82 -6.28 22.36 -3.50
CA LYS A 82 -5.48 23.28 -4.32
C LYS A 82 -4.69 24.25 -3.43
N GLU A 83 -3.36 24.09 -3.41
CA GLU A 83 -2.44 24.95 -2.66
C GLU A 83 -1.41 25.62 -3.60
N HIS A 84 -1.01 26.86 -3.28
CA HIS A 84 0.06 27.58 -4.00
C HIS A 84 1.38 27.67 -3.23
N PHE A 85 1.36 27.35 -1.93
CA PHE A 85 2.53 27.34 -1.06
C PHE A 85 2.77 25.92 -0.59
N TYR A 86 3.71 25.22 -1.24
CA TYR A 86 3.98 23.82 -0.98
C TYR A 86 5.48 23.53 -1.02
N ASN A 87 5.88 22.40 -0.42
CA ASN A 87 7.22 21.85 -0.54
C ASN A 87 7.15 20.58 -1.42
N ASP A 88 7.81 20.62 -2.56
CA ASP A 88 7.87 19.52 -3.53
C ASP A 88 9.04 18.56 -3.30
N SER A 89 9.89 18.80 -2.29
CA SER A 89 11.04 17.93 -2.01
C SER A 89 10.59 16.52 -1.64
N THR A 90 11.10 15.51 -2.35
CA THR A 90 10.84 14.11 -2.02
C THR A 90 11.49 13.74 -0.67
N CYS A 91 10.72 13.09 0.20
CA CYS A 91 11.16 12.59 1.51
C CYS A 91 10.54 11.22 1.76
N ASN A 92 11.37 10.21 2.05
CA ASN A 92 10.95 8.85 2.38
C ASN A 92 10.76 8.61 3.90
N GLY A 93 10.93 9.64 4.72
CA GLY A 93 10.76 9.57 6.18
C GLY A 93 12.00 9.16 6.96
N PHE A 94 13.15 9.00 6.29
CA PHE A 94 14.39 8.55 6.92
C PHE A 94 15.55 9.52 6.70
N LYS A 95 16.42 9.62 7.70
CA LYS A 95 17.76 10.20 7.51
C LYS A 95 18.67 9.12 6.96
N LEU A 96 19.26 9.36 5.79
CA LEU A 96 20.19 8.42 5.18
C LEU A 96 21.60 8.54 5.82
N PRO A 97 22.35 7.42 5.94
CA PRO A 97 21.96 6.06 5.57
C PRO A 97 21.11 5.39 6.65
N TYR A 98 19.97 4.80 6.27
CA TYR A 98 19.18 3.94 7.14
C TYR A 98 18.92 2.60 6.45
N ALA A 99 19.33 1.49 7.08
CA ALA A 99 19.39 0.19 6.41
C ALA A 99 18.00 -0.39 6.03
N PHE A 100 16.94 0.02 6.74
CA PHE A 100 15.58 -0.51 6.59
C PHE A 100 14.61 0.52 6.00
N ASN A 101 15.10 1.40 5.12
CA ASN A 101 14.32 2.45 4.48
C ASN A 101 13.51 1.97 3.25
N ARG A 102 13.67 0.72 2.81
CA ARG A 102 12.97 0.19 1.64
C ARG A 102 11.56 -0.24 2.04
N PRO A 103 10.50 0.34 1.44
CA PRO A 103 9.13 0.02 1.83
C PRO A 103 8.78 -1.40 1.38
N HIS A 104 8.48 -2.28 2.34
CA HIS A 104 8.02 -3.63 2.04
C HIS A 104 6.49 -3.70 2.11
N THR A 105 5.91 -3.44 3.29
CA THR A 105 4.45 -3.44 3.49
C THR A 105 4.04 -2.26 4.34
N LEU A 106 3.10 -1.45 3.85
CA LEU A 106 2.46 -0.37 4.58
C LEU A 106 1.28 -0.94 5.38
N PHE A 107 1.06 -0.45 6.59
CA PHE A 107 -0.10 -0.79 7.40
C PHE A 107 -0.90 0.49 7.66
N MET A 108 -2.12 0.51 7.13
CA MET A 108 -3.06 1.61 7.32
C MET A 108 -4.11 1.18 8.33
N GLN A 109 -4.14 1.82 9.49
CA GLN A 109 -5.23 1.63 10.45
C GLN A 109 -6.29 2.72 10.23
N ASN A 110 -7.48 2.29 9.84
CA ASN A 110 -8.57 3.22 9.57
C ASN A 110 -9.37 3.47 10.85
N SER A 111 -9.39 4.72 11.29
CA SER A 111 -10.31 5.20 12.33
C SER A 111 -11.30 6.25 11.79
N ASP A 112 -11.20 6.55 10.50
CA ASP A 112 -12.05 7.49 9.78
C ASP A 112 -13.43 6.92 9.44
N HIS A 113 -14.33 7.81 9.00
CA HIS A 113 -15.67 7.46 8.50
C HIS A 113 -15.69 7.17 7.01
N TRP A 114 -14.53 7.00 6.37
CA TRP A 114 -14.45 6.76 4.93
C TRP A 114 -15.00 5.38 4.59
N ASN A 115 -15.56 5.26 3.38
CA ASN A 115 -16.03 3.97 2.91
C ASN A 115 -14.83 3.08 2.51
N ASN A 116 -15.09 1.80 2.24
CA ASN A 116 -14.01 0.86 1.89
C ASN A 116 -13.31 1.20 0.57
N VAL A 117 -14.01 1.79 -0.40
CA VAL A 117 -13.43 2.21 -1.68
C VAL A 117 -12.45 3.35 -1.46
N ASP A 118 -12.85 4.41 -0.76
CA ASP A 118 -12.00 5.57 -0.48
C ASP A 118 -10.74 5.16 0.29
N ARG A 119 -10.89 4.26 1.27
CA ARG A 119 -9.77 3.72 2.04
C ARG A 119 -8.81 2.92 1.15
N GLN A 120 -9.30 2.17 0.17
CA GLN A 120 -8.46 1.45 -0.78
C GLN A 120 -7.77 2.38 -1.78
N CYS A 121 -8.46 3.42 -2.25
CA CYS A 121 -7.85 4.49 -3.04
C CYS A 121 -6.71 5.17 -2.27
N ARG A 122 -6.91 5.45 -0.97
CA ARG A 122 -5.84 5.96 -0.10
C ARG A 122 -4.66 4.99 -0.02
N SER A 123 -4.90 3.70 0.18
CA SER A 123 -3.84 2.68 0.18
C SER A 123 -3.04 2.67 -1.13
N LEU A 124 -3.71 2.77 -2.28
CA LEU A 124 -3.06 2.91 -3.59
C LEU A 124 -2.20 4.17 -3.66
N MET A 125 -2.72 5.33 -3.25
CA MET A 125 -1.98 6.59 -3.29
C MET A 125 -0.73 6.56 -2.41
N PHE A 126 -0.80 5.92 -1.23
CA PHE A 126 0.37 5.72 -0.37
C PHE A 126 1.37 4.74 -1.00
N CYS A 127 0.91 3.61 -1.54
CA CYS A 127 1.79 2.68 -2.27
C CYS A 127 2.51 3.37 -3.43
N PHE A 128 1.79 4.15 -4.22
CA PHE A 128 2.36 4.95 -5.31
C PHE A 128 3.38 5.94 -4.76
N ALA A 129 3.07 6.70 -3.71
CA ALA A 129 3.99 7.67 -3.12
C ALA A 129 5.30 7.02 -2.64
N TYR A 130 5.21 5.90 -1.92
CA TYR A 130 6.40 5.17 -1.45
C TYR A 130 7.21 4.57 -2.61
N ALA A 131 6.56 4.05 -3.64
CA ALA A 131 7.23 3.54 -4.83
C ALA A 131 7.93 4.65 -5.61
N THR A 132 7.29 5.82 -5.75
CA THR A 132 7.85 7.00 -6.41
C THR A 132 9.05 7.54 -5.66
N ALA A 133 8.95 7.71 -4.34
CA ALA A 133 10.05 8.17 -3.51
C ALA A 133 11.25 7.20 -3.59
N ARG A 134 10.96 5.88 -3.62
CA ARG A 134 12.00 4.86 -3.79
C ARG A 134 12.62 4.85 -5.18
N ALA A 135 11.83 5.05 -6.24
CA ALA A 135 12.34 5.17 -7.60
C ALA A 135 13.27 6.36 -7.76
N ARG A 136 12.89 7.52 -7.19
CA ARG A 136 13.72 8.74 -7.18
C ARG A 136 15.03 8.53 -6.41
N GLU A 137 14.96 7.86 -5.26
CA GLU A 137 16.16 7.51 -4.48
C GLU A 137 17.11 6.59 -5.27
N ARG A 138 16.58 5.66 -6.08
CA ARG A 138 17.38 4.68 -6.85
C ARG A 138 17.92 5.21 -8.18
N PHE A 139 17.10 5.97 -8.91
CA PHE A 139 17.35 6.31 -10.32
C PHE A 139 17.53 7.81 -10.57
N GLY A 140 17.43 8.64 -9.52
CA GLY A 140 17.53 10.10 -9.60
C GLY A 140 16.18 10.79 -9.50
N GLU A 141 16.19 12.04 -9.04
CA GLU A 141 14.97 12.81 -8.74
C GLU A 141 14.07 13.01 -9.97
N ASP A 142 14.68 13.18 -11.14
CA ASP A 142 14.01 13.44 -12.42
C ASP A 142 13.66 12.15 -13.20
N VAL A 143 13.68 10.98 -12.56
CA VAL A 143 13.34 9.72 -13.24
C VAL A 143 11.88 9.72 -13.70
N VAL A 144 11.68 9.49 -15.00
CA VAL A 144 10.35 9.36 -15.63
C VAL A 144 10.13 7.93 -16.10
N LYS A 145 11.06 7.39 -16.89
CA LYS A 145 11.06 5.99 -17.33
C LYS A 145 11.94 5.18 -16.40
N LEU A 146 11.36 4.18 -15.73
CA LEU A 146 12.09 3.37 -14.76
C LEU A 146 12.90 2.26 -15.47
N PRO A 147 14.19 2.08 -15.13
CA PRO A 147 14.98 0.95 -15.64
C PRO A 147 14.49 -0.40 -15.15
N GLU A 148 13.93 -0.45 -13.93
CA GLU A 148 13.37 -1.63 -13.30
C GLU A 148 12.17 -1.23 -12.43
N PRO A 149 11.13 -2.09 -12.30
CA PRO A 149 9.95 -1.75 -11.50
C PRO A 149 10.25 -1.62 -10.01
N VAL A 150 9.40 -0.85 -9.31
CA VAL A 150 9.41 -0.76 -7.84
C VAL A 150 8.09 -1.28 -7.29
N SER A 151 8.15 -2.26 -6.40
CA SER A 151 6.97 -2.90 -5.80
C SER A 151 6.77 -2.48 -4.35
N VAL A 152 5.53 -2.19 -3.97
CA VAL A 152 5.13 -1.87 -2.59
C VAL A 152 3.80 -2.54 -2.26
N GLN A 153 3.66 -3.07 -1.05
CA GLN A 153 2.41 -3.66 -0.57
C GLN A 153 1.75 -2.78 0.49
N CYS A 154 0.44 -2.90 0.66
CA CYS A 154 -0.30 -2.29 1.75
C CYS A 154 -1.36 -3.24 2.31
N VAL A 155 -1.46 -3.28 3.63
CA VAL A 155 -2.56 -3.88 4.39
C VAL A 155 -3.38 -2.75 4.99
N ASN A 156 -4.62 -2.67 4.55
CA ASN A 156 -5.59 -1.71 5.01
C ASN A 156 -6.51 -2.36 6.04
N MET A 157 -6.50 -1.84 7.26
CA MET A 157 -7.10 -2.48 8.43
C MET A 157 -8.26 -1.65 8.95
N ASP A 158 -9.43 -2.27 9.08
CA ASP A 158 -10.56 -1.75 9.84
C ASP A 158 -10.81 -2.67 11.06
N GLN A 159 -11.78 -2.34 11.90
CA GLN A 159 -12.17 -3.09 13.09
C GLN A 159 -12.47 -4.56 12.82
N THR A 160 -12.94 -4.90 11.62
CA THR A 160 -13.41 -6.26 11.27
C THR A 160 -12.92 -6.77 9.93
N THR A 161 -12.19 -5.98 9.16
CA THR A 161 -11.78 -6.34 7.80
C THR A 161 -10.32 -6.02 7.55
N LEU A 162 -9.67 -6.85 6.74
CA LEU A 162 -8.38 -6.55 6.11
C LEU A 162 -8.62 -6.41 4.62
N ASN A 163 -8.00 -5.42 3.99
CA ASN A 163 -7.93 -5.34 2.55
C ASN A 163 -6.47 -5.24 2.13
N PHE A 164 -6.13 -5.87 1.01
CA PHE A 164 -4.75 -5.97 0.55
C PHE A 164 -4.59 -5.22 -0.76
N THR A 165 -3.46 -4.54 -0.90
CA THR A 165 -3.05 -3.85 -2.11
C THR A 165 -1.61 -4.25 -2.42
N CYS A 166 -1.37 -4.77 -3.61
CA CYS A 166 -0.02 -4.93 -4.14
C CYS A 166 0.12 -3.94 -5.29
N PHE A 167 1.11 -3.06 -5.24
CA PHE A 167 1.33 -2.03 -6.24
C PHE A 167 2.71 -2.18 -6.89
N GLN A 168 2.77 -2.04 -8.20
CA GLN A 168 4.01 -2.05 -8.97
C GLN A 168 4.10 -0.79 -9.84
N LEU A 169 5.12 0.02 -9.55
CA LEU A 169 5.49 1.18 -10.31
C LEU A 169 6.40 0.76 -11.48
N ASN A 170 5.90 0.90 -12.70
CA ASN A 170 6.61 0.62 -13.94
C ASN A 170 7.05 1.92 -14.65
N THR A 171 6.32 3.01 -14.46
CA THR A 171 6.61 4.31 -15.07
C THR A 171 6.12 5.46 -14.19
N LEU A 172 6.79 6.61 -14.29
CA LEU A 172 6.33 7.90 -13.80
C LEU A 172 5.87 8.83 -14.95
N ASP A 173 5.89 8.33 -16.18
CA ASP A 173 5.29 8.98 -17.35
C ASP A 173 3.76 8.81 -17.32
N ILE A 174 3.08 9.65 -16.52
CA ILE A 174 1.63 9.54 -16.27
C ILE A 174 0.82 10.37 -17.28
N ASN A 175 1.43 11.34 -17.96
CA ASN A 175 0.76 12.25 -18.90
C ASN A 175 0.59 11.65 -20.29
N THR A 176 1.30 10.57 -20.61
CA THR A 176 1.27 9.95 -21.94
C THR A 176 0.19 8.87 -22.00
N GLU A 177 -0.86 9.07 -22.80
CA GLU A 177 -1.94 8.07 -22.98
C GLU A 177 -1.42 6.74 -23.57
N GLY A 178 -0.39 6.79 -24.43
CA GLY A 178 0.15 5.65 -25.20
C GLY A 178 1.39 4.99 -24.60
N GLY A 179 1.47 4.85 -23.27
CA GLY A 179 2.65 4.34 -22.57
C GLY A 179 2.44 3.06 -21.75
N ILE A 180 3.56 2.55 -21.22
CA ILE A 180 3.58 1.51 -20.17
C ILE A 180 2.72 1.99 -18.99
N LYS A 181 1.97 1.10 -18.36
CA LYS A 181 1.09 1.42 -17.24
C LYS A 181 1.59 0.80 -15.94
N ASN A 182 1.25 1.44 -14.83
CA ASN A 182 1.47 0.90 -13.50
C ASN A 182 0.40 -0.13 -13.18
N PHE A 183 0.73 -1.10 -12.32
CA PHE A 183 -0.20 -2.16 -11.95
C PHE A 183 -0.56 -2.12 -10.48
N VAL A 184 -1.81 -2.48 -10.21
CA VAL A 184 -2.32 -2.67 -8.86
C VAL A 184 -3.17 -3.94 -8.80
N TRP A 185 -2.97 -4.73 -7.76
CA TRP A 185 -3.83 -5.86 -7.42
C TRP A 185 -4.53 -5.55 -6.10
N PHE A 186 -5.85 -5.63 -6.12
CA PHE A 186 -6.69 -5.43 -4.95
C PHE A 186 -7.33 -6.74 -4.52
N ASP A 187 -7.33 -6.97 -3.21
CA ASP A 187 -8.11 -8.03 -2.57
C ASP A 187 -8.89 -7.41 -1.41
N THR A 188 -10.19 -7.20 -1.62
CA THR A 188 -11.07 -6.43 -0.73
C THR A 188 -12.20 -7.28 -0.18
N GLY A 189 -12.81 -6.83 0.92
CA GLY A 189 -13.94 -7.53 1.54
C GLY A 189 -13.51 -8.71 2.40
N ASN A 190 -12.22 -8.81 2.79
CA ASN A 190 -11.77 -9.89 3.66
C ASN A 190 -12.17 -9.61 5.11
N GLN A 191 -13.31 -10.16 5.52
CA GLN A 191 -13.82 -10.05 6.87
C GLN A 191 -13.11 -11.05 7.81
N ILE A 192 -12.55 -10.55 8.91
CA ILE A 192 -11.95 -11.39 9.96
C ILE A 192 -13.00 -11.77 11.02
N PHE A 193 -13.87 -10.83 11.34
CA PHE A 193 -14.88 -11.01 12.38
C PHE A 193 -16.21 -10.41 11.93
N LYS A 194 -17.31 -11.04 12.32
CA LYS A 194 -18.62 -10.42 12.29
C LYS A 194 -18.84 -9.55 13.51
N LYS A 195 -19.09 -8.26 13.26
CA LYS A 195 -19.48 -7.32 14.30
C LYS A 195 -20.95 -7.55 14.66
N ILE A 196 -21.20 -7.98 15.88
CA ILE A 196 -22.55 -8.19 16.40
C ILE A 196 -22.86 -7.01 17.34
N LEU A 197 -23.81 -6.16 16.92
CA LEU A 197 -24.29 -5.02 17.68
C LEU A 197 -25.29 -5.45 18.76
N PRO A 198 -25.42 -4.72 19.88
CA PRO A 198 -26.45 -4.99 20.89
C PRO A 198 -27.84 -5.06 20.24
N GLN A 199 -28.62 -6.08 20.61
CA GLN A 199 -29.94 -6.35 20.05
C GLN A 199 -31.03 -6.21 21.14
N PRO A 200 -31.33 -4.97 21.61
CA PRO A 200 -32.26 -4.76 22.73
C PRO A 200 -33.67 -5.29 22.47
N TRP A 201 -34.04 -5.49 21.20
CA TRP A 201 -35.31 -6.10 20.80
C TRP A 201 -35.39 -7.62 21.01
N LYS A 202 -34.32 -8.27 21.50
CA LYS A 202 -34.28 -9.71 21.74
C LYS A 202 -34.55 -10.14 23.19
N GLU A 203 -34.99 -9.20 24.04
CA GLU A 203 -35.39 -9.44 25.44
C GLU A 203 -34.42 -10.37 26.19
N ASP A 204 -34.78 -11.62 26.46
CA ASP A 204 -33.98 -12.57 27.24
C ASP A 204 -32.68 -13.04 26.53
N GLU A 205 -32.60 -12.96 25.20
CA GLU A 205 -31.38 -13.26 24.42
C GLU A 205 -30.48 -12.02 24.23
N TYR A 206 -30.84 -10.89 24.86
CA TYR A 206 -30.14 -9.63 24.70
C TYR A 206 -28.73 -9.66 25.30
N PHE A 207 -27.77 -9.10 24.56
CA PHE A 207 -26.44 -8.78 25.08
C PHE A 207 -26.20 -7.27 25.05
N HIS A 208 -25.80 -6.71 26.18
CA HIS A 208 -25.60 -5.27 26.39
C HIS A 208 -24.35 -4.68 25.70
N LYS A 209 -23.38 -5.51 25.33
CA LYS A 209 -22.08 -5.07 24.80
C LYS A 209 -21.87 -5.59 23.39
N LYS A 210 -21.25 -4.77 22.54
CA LYS A 210 -20.77 -5.19 21.21
C LYS A 210 -19.93 -6.46 21.34
N ARG A 211 -20.20 -7.45 20.49
CA ARG A 211 -19.46 -8.71 20.39
C ARG A 211 -18.86 -8.89 18.99
N TYR A 212 -17.83 -9.71 18.92
CA TYR A 212 -17.30 -10.23 17.67
C TYR A 212 -17.59 -11.73 17.63
N GLY A 213 -18.16 -12.20 16.53
CA GLY A 213 -18.41 -13.63 16.28
C GLY A 213 -17.92 -14.01 14.89
N GLU A 214 -18.08 -15.29 14.53
CA GLU A 214 -17.76 -15.81 13.19
C GLU A 214 -16.33 -15.39 12.75
N PHE A 215 -15.32 -15.97 13.42
CA PHE A 215 -13.92 -15.72 13.09
C PHE A 215 -13.52 -16.45 11.82
N GLU A 216 -12.93 -15.70 10.89
CA GLU A 216 -12.36 -16.21 9.65
C GLU A 216 -10.84 -16.02 9.67
N SER A 217 -10.08 -17.12 9.49
CA SER A 217 -8.62 -17.09 9.54
C SER A 217 -7.97 -16.67 8.23
N THR A 218 -8.62 -16.91 7.09
CA THR A 218 -8.07 -16.66 5.75
C THR A 218 -7.48 -15.25 5.56
N PRO A 219 -8.09 -14.15 6.05
CA PRO A 219 -7.47 -12.82 5.94
C PRO A 219 -6.13 -12.72 6.69
N LEU A 220 -5.97 -13.42 7.81
CA LEU A 220 -4.70 -13.44 8.54
C LEU A 220 -3.63 -14.23 7.79
N ASP A 221 -4.00 -15.32 7.13
CA ASP A 221 -3.09 -16.11 6.29
C ASP A 221 -2.59 -15.27 5.11
N LYS A 222 -3.47 -14.49 4.48
CA LYS A 222 -3.11 -13.52 3.43
C LYS A 222 -2.16 -12.44 3.94
N MET A 223 -2.46 -11.86 5.11
CA MET A 223 -1.57 -10.88 5.75
C MET A 223 -0.18 -11.48 6.03
N LEU A 224 -0.13 -12.73 6.50
CA LEU A 224 1.13 -13.43 6.73
C LEU A 224 1.89 -13.67 5.42
N ALA A 225 1.20 -14.08 4.34
CA ALA A 225 1.81 -14.25 3.03
C ALA A 225 2.46 -12.96 2.51
N LEU A 226 1.79 -11.80 2.69
CA LEU A 226 2.40 -10.49 2.40
C LEU A 226 3.65 -10.26 3.26
N VAL A 227 3.56 -10.46 4.57
CA VAL A 227 4.68 -10.25 5.50
C VAL A 227 5.85 -11.20 5.26
N LEU A 228 5.67 -12.33 4.58
CA LEU A 228 6.72 -13.29 4.23
C LEU A 228 7.24 -13.12 2.80
N ASN A 229 6.55 -12.35 1.95
CA ASN A 229 6.93 -12.16 0.55
C ASN A 229 8.38 -11.65 0.42
N GLY A 230 9.15 -12.15 -0.55
CA GLY A 230 10.53 -11.72 -0.79
C GLY A 230 11.55 -12.23 0.23
N LEU A 231 11.16 -13.18 1.10
CA LEU A 231 12.13 -13.99 1.83
C LEU A 231 12.55 -15.18 0.96
N PRO A 232 13.81 -15.63 1.04
CA PRO A 232 14.21 -16.87 0.39
C PRO A 232 13.35 -18.01 0.96
N GLU A 233 12.92 -18.93 0.09
CA GLU A 233 12.29 -20.17 0.53
C GLU A 233 13.21 -20.82 1.58
N THR A 234 12.67 -21.04 2.77
CA THR A 234 13.39 -21.80 3.79
C THR A 234 13.61 -23.18 3.19
N ALA A 235 14.87 -23.56 2.97
CA ALA A 235 15.23 -24.93 2.63
C ALA A 235 14.53 -25.86 3.63
N ASN A 236 13.60 -26.66 3.12
CA ASN A 236 12.79 -27.70 3.76
C ASN A 236 12.92 -27.85 5.29
N LEU A 237 11.78 -27.69 5.99
CA LEU A 237 11.54 -28.39 7.26
C LEU A 237 11.44 -29.90 7.01
#